data_AF-A0A075G8B3-F1
#
_entry.id   AF-A0A075G8B3-F1
#
_cell.length_a   1.000
_cell.length_b   1.000
_cell.length_c   1.000
_cell.angle_alpha   90.00
_cell.angle_beta   90.00
_cell.angle_gamma   90.00
#
_symmetry.space_group_name_H-M   'P 1'
#
loop_
_entity.id
_entity.type
_entity.pdbx_description
1 polymer ?
#
loop_
_entity_poly.entity_id
_entity_poly.type
_entity_poly.pdbx_seq_one_letter_code
_entity_poly.pdbx_strand_id
1 'polypeptide(L)'
;MNRKYDDFVKDIDPKVQSLMDSLREFCFSLGSNVIEDVRMHRVVFCKSFAFRWFADVEPQNNSVLLIIQKNRKETQTIKLELGQNLVETQELIREAYSSIH
;
A
#
# COMPACT_ATOMS: atom_id res chain seq x y z
N MET A 1 15.24 -5.44 -11.74
CA MET A 1 14.12 -6.10 -12.45
C MET A 1 12.85 -5.42 -11.98
N ASN A 2 12.21 -4.60 -12.81
CA ASN A 2 10.97 -3.92 -12.42
C ASN A 2 9.83 -4.95 -12.51
N ARG A 3 9.61 -5.70 -11.42
CA ARG A 3 8.43 -6.56 -11.30
C ARG A 3 7.19 -5.69 -11.44
N LYS A 4 6.20 -6.16 -12.20
CA LYS A 4 4.91 -5.47 -12.32
C LYS A 4 3.94 -6.01 -11.28
N TYR A 5 2.97 -5.18 -10.89
CA TYR A 5 1.92 -5.58 -9.97
C TYR A 5 1.14 -6.80 -10.48
N ASP A 6 0.86 -6.85 -11.79
CA ASP A 6 0.17 -7.99 -12.41
C ASP A 6 0.94 -9.31 -12.29
N ASP A 7 2.28 -9.26 -12.19
CA ASP A 7 3.12 -10.43 -11.91
C ASP A 7 3.26 -10.70 -10.41
N PHE A 8 3.00 -9.70 -9.57
CA PHE A 8 2.94 -9.83 -8.13
C PHE A 8 1.69 -10.57 -7.67
N VAL A 9 0.53 -10.17 -8.15
CA VAL A 9 -0.76 -10.76 -7.73
C VAL A 9 -0.97 -12.21 -8.19
N LYS A 10 -0.20 -12.70 -9.17
CA LYS A 10 -0.24 -14.11 -9.57
C LYS A 10 0.26 -15.06 -8.48
N ASP A 11 1.10 -14.56 -7.57
CA ASP A 11 1.74 -15.35 -6.52
C ASP A 11 1.04 -15.24 -5.15
N ILE A 12 -0.05 -14.46 -5.05
CA ILE A 12 -0.78 -14.23 -3.79
C ILE A 12 -2.10 -15.00 -3.77
N ASP A 13 -2.67 -15.24 -2.58
CA ASP A 13 -3.98 -15.88 -2.47
C ASP A 13 -5.05 -15.01 -3.17
N PRO A 14 -5.83 -15.56 -4.12
CA PRO A 14 -6.89 -14.82 -4.82
C PRO A 14 -7.90 -14.14 -3.90
N LYS A 15 -8.11 -14.65 -2.68
CA LYS A 15 -9.00 -14.03 -1.68
C LYS A 15 -8.52 -12.65 -1.22
N VAL A 16 -7.20 -12.43 -1.25
CA VAL A 16 -6.55 -11.21 -0.75
C VAL A 16 -6.40 -10.18 -1.88
N GLN A 17 -6.46 -10.64 -3.13
CA GLN A 17 -6.27 -9.80 -4.32
C GLN A 17 -7.22 -8.59 -4.34
N SER A 18 -8.51 -8.77 -4.08
CA SER A 18 -9.47 -7.65 -4.09
C SER A 18 -9.13 -6.55 -3.07
N LEU A 19 -8.58 -6.92 -1.91
CA LEU A 19 -8.13 -5.95 -0.91
C LEU A 19 -6.86 -5.24 -1.35
N MET A 20 -5.91 -5.96 -1.94
CA MET A 20 -4.70 -5.38 -2.54
C MET A 20 -5.04 -4.39 -3.66
N ASP A 21 -5.95 -4.76 -4.56
CA ASP A 21 -6.41 -3.93 -5.68
C ASP A 21 -7.08 -2.65 -5.16
N SER A 22 -7.95 -2.76 -4.16
CA SER A 22 -8.63 -1.61 -3.54
C SER A 22 -7.63 -0.62 -2.90
N LEU A 23 -6.61 -1.13 -2.19
CA LEU A 23 -5.57 -0.30 -1.60
C LEU A 23 -4.71 0.38 -2.67
N ARG A 24 -4.38 -0.36 -3.73
CA ARG A 24 -3.61 0.14 -4.87
C ARG A 24 -4.34 1.26 -5.61
N GLU A 25 -5.60 1.03 -5.97
CA GLU A 25 -6.46 2.03 -6.62
C GLU A 25 -6.56 3.30 -5.76
N PHE A 26 -6.78 3.15 -4.46
CA PHE A 26 -6.82 4.27 -3.54
C PHE A 26 -5.49 5.03 -3.52
N CYS A 27 -4.36 4.34 -3.39
CA CYS A 27 -3.04 4.99 -3.36
C CYS A 27 -2.78 5.80 -4.64
N PHE A 28 -3.09 5.25 -5.83
CA PHE A 28 -2.95 5.99 -7.09
C PHE A 28 -3.92 7.18 -7.21
N SER A 29 -5.09 7.13 -6.55
CA SER A 29 -6.05 8.24 -6.55
C SER A 29 -5.54 9.49 -5.80
N LEU A 30 -4.52 9.36 -4.94
CA LEU A 30 -3.99 10.45 -4.11
C LEU A 30 -3.20 11.50 -4.91
N GLY A 31 -2.66 11.13 -6.07
CA GLY A 31 -1.97 12.08 -6.95
C GLY A 31 -1.19 11.44 -8.08
N SER A 32 -0.95 12.22 -9.13
CA SER A 32 -0.20 11.78 -10.33
C SER A 32 1.30 11.52 -10.09
N ASN A 33 1.80 11.86 -8.91
CA ASN A 33 3.19 11.66 -8.49
C ASN A 33 3.37 10.42 -7.60
N VAL A 34 2.33 9.59 -7.43
CA VAL A 34 2.42 8.32 -6.73
C VAL A 34 3.16 7.30 -7.59
N ILE A 35 4.13 6.63 -6.99
CA ILE A 35 4.94 5.60 -7.63
C ILE A 35 4.71 4.29 -6.87
N GLU A 36 4.45 3.22 -7.62
CA GLU A 36 4.36 1.86 -7.13
C GLU A 36 5.73 1.16 -7.27
N ASP A 37 6.30 0.73 -6.14
CA ASP A 37 7.53 -0.06 -6.06
C ASP A 37 7.19 -1.50 -5.63
N VAL A 38 7.11 -2.40 -6.62
CA VAL A 38 6.74 -3.80 -6.42
C VAL A 38 7.96 -4.62 -6.02
N ARG A 39 7.91 -5.24 -4.85
CA ARG A 39 8.99 -6.06 -4.28
C ARG A 39 8.60 -7.54 -4.29
N MET A 40 9.49 -8.40 -3.78
CA MET A 40 9.27 -9.86 -3.82
C MET A 40 8.01 -10.30 -3.04
N HIS A 41 7.70 -9.66 -1.92
CA HIS A 41 6.60 -10.05 -1.02
C HIS A 41 5.63 -8.91 -0.69
N ARG A 42 5.85 -7.70 -1.20
CA ARG A 42 5.05 -6.51 -0.85
C ARG A 42 5.06 -5.46 -1.95
N VAL A 43 4.15 -4.52 -1.84
CA VAL A 43 4.04 -3.36 -2.73
C VAL A 43 4.20 -2.10 -1.89
N VAL A 44 5.16 -1.25 -2.26
CA VAL A 44 5.44 0.00 -1.54
C VAL A 44 4.99 1.17 -2.40
N PHE A 45 4.17 2.06 -1.84
CA PHE A 45 3.74 3.29 -2.49
C PHE A 45 4.56 4.48 -2.00
N CYS A 46 5.11 5.21 -2.97
CA CYS A 46 6.01 6.33 -2.78
C CYS A 46 5.45 7.61 -3.40
N LYS A 47 5.84 8.75 -2.84
CA LYS A 47 5.58 10.07 -3.40
C LYS A 47 6.83 10.59 -4.11
N SER A 48 6.67 10.94 -5.39
CA SER A 48 7.70 11.53 -6.26
C SER A 48 8.95 10.68 -6.49
N PHE A 49 9.86 11.18 -7.34
CA PHE A 49 11.14 10.55 -7.66
C PHE A 49 12.12 10.46 -6.47
N ALA A 50 11.85 11.13 -5.36
CA ALA A 50 12.63 10.95 -4.13
C ALA A 50 12.28 9.65 -3.37
N PHE A 51 11.35 8.84 -3.90
CA PHE A 51 10.92 7.55 -3.35
C PHE A 51 10.57 7.62 -1.85
N ARG A 52 9.88 8.70 -1.46
CA ARG A 52 9.41 8.85 -0.08
C ARG A 52 8.16 8.02 0.11
N TRP A 53 8.35 6.84 0.69
CA TRP A 53 7.26 5.90 0.91
C TRP A 53 6.27 6.41 1.96
N PHE A 54 4.99 6.11 1.76
CA PHE A 54 3.91 6.44 2.70
C PHE A 54 3.06 5.22 3.08
N ALA A 55 3.02 4.19 2.24
CA ALA A 55 2.35 2.92 2.51
C ALA A 55 3.20 1.74 2.03
N ASP A 56 3.36 0.73 2.88
CA ASP A 56 3.95 -0.58 2.56
C ASP A 56 2.88 -1.65 2.78
N VAL A 57 2.57 -2.41 1.73
CA VAL A 57 1.42 -3.30 1.64
C VAL A 57 1.88 -4.73 1.40
N GLU A 58 1.76 -5.57 2.42
CA GLU A 58 2.18 -6.97 2.39
C GLU A 58 0.97 -7.91 2.51
N PRO A 59 0.63 -8.69 1.47
CA PRO A 59 -0.41 -9.71 1.55
C PRO A 59 0.00 -10.84 2.49
N GLN A 60 -0.96 -11.33 3.26
CA GLN A 60 -0.86 -12.51 4.12
C GLN A 60 -1.95 -13.50 3.69
N ASN A 61 -2.00 -14.71 4.28
CA ASN A 61 -2.96 -15.74 3.86
C ASN A 61 -4.44 -15.28 3.77
N ASN A 62 -4.88 -14.48 4.74
CA ASN A 62 -6.28 -14.05 4.86
C ASN A 62 -6.42 -12.58 5.30
N SER A 63 -5.37 -11.79 5.08
CA SER A 63 -5.31 -10.39 5.52
C SER A 63 -4.25 -9.64 4.74
N VAL A 64 -4.17 -8.33 4.93
CA VAL A 64 -3.05 -7.50 4.49
C VAL A 64 -2.40 -6.86 5.71
N LEU A 65 -1.08 -6.94 5.80
CA LEU A 65 -0.28 -6.14 6.71
C LEU A 65 0.03 -4.81 6.03
N LEU A 66 -0.52 -3.73 6.55
CA LEU A 66 -0.29 -2.38 6.06
C LEU A 66 0.60 -1.64 7.06
N ILE A 67 1.71 -1.09 6.57
CA ILE A 67 2.57 -0.19 7.35
C ILE A 67 2.46 1.20 6.74
N ILE A 68 2.04 2.17 7.54
CA ILE A 68 1.87 3.57 7.15
C ILE A 68 3.01 4.40 7.74
N GLN A 69 3.76 5.10 6.90
CA GLN A 69 4.80 6.04 7.33
C GLN A 69 4.17 7.41 7.61
N LYS A 70 3.81 7.68 8.87
CA LYS A 70 3.20 8.96 9.25
C LYS A 70 4.14 10.14 9.05
N ASN A 71 5.41 9.93 9.33
CA ASN A 71 6.50 10.91 9.16
C ASN A 71 7.85 10.17 9.10
N ARG A 72 8.99 10.85 8.94
CA ARG A 72 10.33 10.21 8.83
C ARG A 72 10.76 9.31 10.00
N LYS A 73 10.09 9.38 11.16
CA LYS A 73 10.48 8.69 12.40
C LYS A 73 9.44 7.70 12.91
N GLU A 74 8.21 7.74 12.38
CA GLU A 74 7.08 7.02 12.95
C GLU A 74 6.31 6.25 11.88
N THR A 75 6.06 4.98 12.20
CA THR A 75 5.23 4.06 11.43
C THR A 75 4.05 3.59 12.27
N GLN A 76 2.92 3.36 11.62
CA GLN A 76 1.79 2.62 12.20
C GLN A 76 1.57 1.34 11.39
N THR A 77 1.48 0.21 12.10
CA THR A 77 1.16 -1.08 11.50
C THR A 77 -0.30 -1.42 11.74
N ILE A 78 -1.01 -1.80 10.69
CA ILE A 78 -2.43 -2.15 10.70
C ILE A 78 -2.57 -3.51 10.02
N LYS A 79 -3.31 -4.43 10.65
CA LYS A 79 -3.74 -5.66 9.99
C LYS A 79 -5.16 -5.45 9.47
N LEU A 80 -5.34 -5.62 8.17
CA LEU A 80 -6.62 -5.50 7.50
C LEU A 80 -7.15 -6.90 7.16
N GLU A 81 -8.28 -7.26 7.75
CA GLU A 81 -8.97 -8.51 7.43
C GLU A 81 -9.79 -8.36 6.13
N LEU A 82 -10.08 -9.47 5.47
CA LEU A 82 -10.93 -9.46 4.28
C LEU A 82 -12.33 -8.91 4.61
N GLY A 83 -12.87 -8.05 3.73
CA GLY A 83 -14.19 -7.45 3.90
C GLY A 83 -14.27 -6.34 4.95
N GLN A 84 -13.17 -5.97 5.60
CA GLN A 84 -13.12 -4.83 6.52
C GLN A 84 -13.40 -3.52 5.79
N ASN A 85 -14.14 -2.62 6.44
CA ASN A 85 -14.33 -1.25 5.94
C ASN A 85 -12.99 -0.49 5.95
N LEU A 86 -12.65 0.15 4.83
CA LEU A 86 -11.37 0.82 4.64
C LEU A 86 -11.39 2.33 4.91
N VAL A 87 -12.53 2.95 5.24
CA VAL A 87 -12.66 4.43 5.36
C VAL A 87 -11.61 5.03 6.29
N GLU A 88 -11.49 4.54 7.52
CA GLU A 88 -10.49 5.06 8.48
C GLU A 88 -9.06 4.81 8.01
N THR A 89 -8.82 3.64 7.39
CA THR A 89 -7.48 3.30 6.89
C THR A 89 -7.09 4.17 5.70
N GLN A 90 -8.03 4.47 4.81
CA GLN A 90 -7.84 5.36 3.67
C GLN A 90 -7.50 6.78 4.13
N GLU A 91 -8.15 7.28 5.18
CA GLU A 91 -7.79 8.59 5.75
C GLU A 91 -6.38 8.59 6.36
N LEU A 92 -5.98 7.53 7.08
CA LEU A 92 -4.60 7.41 7.57
C LEU A 92 -3.56 7.39 6.44
N ILE A 93 -3.84 6.70 5.34
CA ILE A 93 -2.96 6.68 4.16
C ILE A 93 -2.91 8.08 3.52
N ARG A 94 -4.05 8.76 3.39
CA ARG A 94 -4.15 10.13 2.83
C ARG A 94 -3.33 11.12 3.64
N GLU A 95 -3.41 11.06 4.98
CA GLU A 95 -2.63 11.89 5.89
C GLU A 95 -1.13 11.64 5.73
N ALA A 96 -0.70 10.38 5.66
CA ALA A 96 0.70 10.01 5.46
C ALA A 96 1.24 10.50 4.11
N TYR A 97 0.49 10.30 3.02
CA TYR A 97 0.83 10.83 1.70
C TYR A 97 0.96 12.36 1.70
N SER A 98 0.07 13.05 2.42
CA SER A 98 0.08 14.50 2.50
C SER A 98 1.29 15.03 3.28
N SER A 99 1.67 14.33 4.36
CA SER A 99 2.72 14.74 5.30
C SER A 99 4.13 14.38 4.85
N ILE A 100 4.31 13.42 3.94
CA ILE A 100 5.63 13.00 3.49
C ILE A 100 6.19 13.97 2.42
N HIS A 101 7.41 14.46 2.65
CA HIS A 101 8.17 15.38 1.77
C HIS A 101 9.68 15.04 1.73
#